data_AF-A0A1Q9EAG1-F1
#
_entry.id   AF-A0A1Q9EAG1-F1
#
_cell.length_a   1.000
_cell.length_b   1.000
_cell.length_c   1.000
_cell.angle_alpha   90.00
_cell.angle_beta   90.00
_cell.angle_gamma   90.00
#
_symmetry.space_group_name_H-M   'P 1'
#
loop_
_entity.id
_entity.type
_entity.pdbx_description
1 polymer ?
#
loop_
_entity_poly.entity_id
_entity_poly.type
_entity_poly.pdbx_seq_one_letter_code
_entity_poly.pdbx_strand_id
1 'polypeptide(L)'
;MDMEDGAFREESDTSGLNRAPPVPFPTKAMKPLSPLKTALLLLMAMVANIFTNVNPVAAAAIVAMTCMCILAEGLDAPYRTRVASCTERYCSFFLCLLPTGLAMGFSCWGYLEVAAQIVCGLGYSVHRALARRHPDVWLVIFAFPCVNTAIWALAMVTLPVGATASPVYNVAQWPILLQIASLLGRSSVTFVLSLVAAGTAHFFTSGKRRALEVGLSLLLLTWMLGGVLFYVHRREVAFLANFQAGDFVYERIKEVRDWPSTSDDALYSHAMAHLMEFRLGYRLTKVGTAHLLGERMRRNSYNRHAFAINSYHSHGELIDAAYGRTSFRASNFVLDMSQTGPGGAPSEYYHVSCLNDVDNIYDETKRRLQAGDTIVIHSERASGTIFFSSDSEDIIRRYSSLLQSNFVNSSNRTEAVVVLSFVGADYKSWYHLVSRHGSEMSYAKNHPVPFVETDIVAGTSPPYVASVVIGNVYSEPVAVSGSICFDTDFPLLTRHAAGADLFLETSETWANIGWQHLQGHRVTAVENGQTLVKNFYGAYG
;
A
#
# COMPACT_ATOMS: atom_id res chain seq x y z
N MET A 1 -63.48 33.31 39.20
CA MET A 1 -62.42 33.03 38.22
C MET A 1 -61.30 32.50 39.08
N ASP A 2 -61.44 31.22 39.41
CA ASP A 2 -60.76 30.60 40.55
C ASP A 2 -59.52 29.89 40.02
N MET A 3 -58.36 30.27 40.54
CA MET A 3 -57.10 29.58 40.32
C MET A 3 -56.95 28.52 41.41
N GLU A 4 -56.94 27.26 41.00
CA GLU A 4 -56.58 26.12 41.84
C GLU A 4 -55.06 25.88 41.79
N ASP A 5 -54.45 25.82 42.98
CA ASP A 5 -53.07 25.40 43.23
C ASP A 5 -52.90 23.90 42.97
N GLY A 6 -52.33 23.55 41.82
CA GLY A 6 -51.92 22.20 41.47
C GLY A 6 -50.56 21.85 42.07
N ALA A 7 -50.54 21.39 43.32
CA ALA A 7 -49.36 20.81 43.96
C ALA A 7 -48.99 19.47 43.30
N PHE A 8 -47.93 19.48 42.49
CA PHE A 8 -47.27 18.27 41.98
C PHE A 8 -46.57 17.55 43.15
N ARG A 9 -47.20 16.48 43.64
CA ARG A 9 -46.59 15.49 44.53
C ARG A 9 -45.66 14.60 43.70
N GLU A 10 -44.35 14.72 43.92
CA GLU A 10 -43.40 13.65 43.58
C GLU A 10 -43.73 12.42 44.42
N GLU A 11 -44.33 11.40 43.79
CA GLU A 11 -44.33 10.04 44.31
C GLU A 11 -42.90 9.50 44.23
N SER A 12 -42.18 9.61 45.35
CA SER A 12 -40.96 8.86 45.60
C SER A 12 -41.32 7.39 45.78
N ASP A 13 -41.43 6.67 44.66
CA ASP A 13 -41.56 5.22 44.63
C ASP A 13 -40.23 4.59 45.09
N THR A 14 -40.04 4.56 46.42
CA THR A 14 -38.97 3.83 47.10
C THR A 14 -39.34 2.35 47.29
N SER A 15 -40.04 1.74 46.33
CA SER A 15 -40.24 0.30 46.33
C SER A 15 -38.88 -0.39 46.14
N GLY A 16 -38.41 -0.96 47.24
CA GLY A 16 -37.15 -1.69 47.35
C GLY A 16 -37.10 -2.87 46.40
N LEU A 17 -36.60 -2.62 45.18
CA LEU A 17 -35.94 -3.63 44.38
C LEU A 17 -34.66 -4.02 45.11
N ASN A 18 -34.80 -5.00 46.02
CA ASN A 18 -33.72 -5.87 46.48
C ASN A 18 -33.08 -6.50 45.23
N ARG A 19 -32.22 -5.76 44.53
CA ARG A 19 -31.33 -6.32 43.52
C ARG A 19 -30.44 -7.28 44.29
N ALA A 20 -30.72 -8.58 44.12
CA ALA A 20 -29.86 -9.62 44.64
C ALA A 20 -28.41 -9.23 44.33
N PRO A 21 -27.49 -9.32 45.31
CA PRO A 21 -26.10 -8.96 45.08
C PRO A 21 -25.61 -9.69 43.82
N PRO A 22 -24.94 -8.98 42.88
CA PRO A 22 -24.54 -9.57 41.61
C PRO A 22 -23.80 -10.88 41.90
N VAL A 23 -24.35 -11.98 41.41
CA VAL A 23 -23.78 -13.31 41.62
C VAL A 23 -22.32 -13.24 41.15
N PRO A 24 -21.33 -13.50 42.03
CA PRO A 24 -19.94 -13.40 41.64
C PRO A 24 -19.69 -14.39 40.50
N PHE A 25 -19.41 -13.86 39.31
CA PHE A 25 -19.05 -14.70 38.17
C PHE A 25 -17.86 -15.58 38.60
N PRO A 26 -17.92 -16.90 38.42
CA PRO A 26 -16.82 -17.79 38.72
C PRO A 26 -15.68 -17.53 37.73
N THR A 27 -14.86 -16.51 38.02
CA THR A 27 -13.67 -16.21 37.25
C THR A 27 -12.59 -17.19 37.68
N LYS A 28 -12.40 -18.26 36.91
CA LYS A 28 -11.22 -19.11 37.04
C LYS A 28 -10.01 -18.19 36.78
N ALA A 29 -9.31 -17.79 37.85
CA ALA A 29 -8.21 -16.84 37.74
C ALA A 29 -7.17 -17.39 36.76
N MET A 30 -6.85 -16.62 35.72
CA MET A 30 -5.76 -16.98 34.81
C MET A 30 -4.48 -17.13 35.61
N LYS A 31 -3.72 -18.21 35.33
CA LYS A 31 -2.40 -18.35 35.92
C LYS A 31 -1.49 -17.27 35.32
N PRO A 32 -0.74 -16.51 36.13
CA PRO A 32 0.23 -15.56 35.62
C PRO A 32 1.23 -16.24 34.67
N LEU A 33 1.64 -15.54 33.61
CA LEU A 33 2.79 -15.98 32.83
C LEU A 33 4.03 -15.99 33.74
N SER A 34 4.84 -17.04 33.65
CA SER A 34 6.14 -17.04 34.33
C SER A 34 7.06 -16.01 33.67
N PRO A 35 8.01 -15.40 34.41
CA PRO A 35 8.95 -14.44 33.84
C PRO A 35 9.67 -14.96 32.58
N LEU A 36 10.02 -16.25 32.57
CA LEU A 36 10.63 -16.91 31.41
C LEU A 36 9.72 -16.92 30.18
N LYS A 37 8.41 -17.19 30.34
CA LYS A 37 7.46 -17.15 29.23
C LYS A 37 7.28 -15.74 28.69
N THR A 38 7.21 -14.74 29.57
CA THR A 38 7.13 -13.33 29.18
C THR A 38 8.38 -12.92 28.40
N ALA A 39 9.58 -13.27 28.88
CA ALA A 39 10.83 -13.00 28.19
C ALA A 39 10.90 -13.70 26.82
N LEU A 40 10.46 -14.95 26.73
CA LEU A 40 10.40 -15.70 25.47
C LEU A 40 9.42 -15.07 24.48
N LEU A 41 8.23 -14.63 24.93
CA LEU A 41 7.25 -13.95 24.09
C LEU A 41 7.77 -12.59 23.59
N LEU A 42 8.45 -11.82 24.45
CA LEU A 42 9.11 -10.58 24.04
C LEU A 42 10.21 -10.84 23.02
N LEU A 43 11.04 -11.87 23.24
CA LEU A 43 12.07 -12.27 22.29
C LEU A 43 11.45 -12.70 20.96
N MET A 44 10.38 -13.49 20.96
CA MET A 44 9.68 -13.89 19.73
C MET A 44 9.05 -12.71 19.02
N ALA A 45 8.44 -11.76 19.74
CA ALA A 45 7.90 -10.53 19.16
C ALA A 45 9.01 -9.68 18.54
N MET A 46 10.14 -9.53 19.24
CA MET A 46 11.30 -8.79 18.77
C MET A 46 11.93 -9.44 17.54
N VAL A 47 12.12 -10.76 17.56
CA VAL A 47 12.65 -11.53 16.41
C VAL A 47 11.68 -11.45 15.23
N ALA A 48 10.37 -11.62 15.46
CA ALA A 48 9.36 -11.47 14.41
C ALA A 48 9.38 -10.06 13.81
N ASN A 49 9.49 -9.02 14.63
CA ASN A 49 9.62 -7.64 14.16
C ASN A 49 10.93 -7.43 13.38
N ILE A 50 12.06 -7.99 13.83
CA ILE A 50 13.32 -7.93 13.06
C ILE A 50 13.11 -8.56 11.68
N PHE A 51 12.47 -9.73 11.62
CA PHE A 51 12.18 -10.36 10.34
C PHE A 51 11.22 -9.53 9.49
N THR A 52 10.17 -8.92 10.04
CA THR A 52 9.29 -8.03 9.24
C THR A 52 10.04 -6.85 8.63
N ASN A 53 11.13 -6.41 9.24
CA ASN A 53 11.96 -5.31 8.75
C ASN A 53 13.02 -5.75 7.73
N VAL A 54 13.66 -6.90 7.93
CA VAL A 54 14.72 -7.39 7.04
C VAL A 54 14.16 -8.13 5.82
N ASN A 55 13.13 -8.94 6.02
CA ASN A 55 12.47 -9.71 4.97
C ASN A 55 11.02 -9.98 5.38
N PRO A 56 10.03 -9.24 4.85
CA PRO A 56 8.66 -9.30 5.32
C PRO A 56 8.05 -10.68 5.08
N VAL A 57 8.15 -11.52 6.10
CA VAL A 57 7.40 -12.76 6.22
C VAL A 57 6.07 -12.38 6.84
N ALA A 58 4.97 -12.45 6.10
CA ALA A 58 3.66 -12.06 6.63
C ALA A 58 3.27 -12.83 7.91
N ALA A 59 3.71 -14.09 8.04
CA ALA A 59 3.54 -14.86 9.26
C ALA A 59 4.21 -14.17 10.47
N ALA A 60 5.32 -13.47 10.28
CA ALA A 60 5.98 -12.70 11.33
C ALA A 60 5.13 -11.52 11.81
N ALA A 61 4.39 -10.84 10.92
CA ALA A 61 3.45 -9.79 11.34
C ALA A 61 2.31 -10.35 12.23
N ILE A 62 1.73 -11.50 11.85
CA ILE A 62 0.72 -12.18 12.66
C ILE A 62 1.31 -12.63 14.00
N VAL A 63 2.52 -13.21 13.99
CA VAL A 63 3.22 -13.65 15.21
C VAL A 63 3.53 -12.47 16.13
N ALA A 64 4.02 -11.35 15.60
CA ALA A 64 4.28 -10.14 16.37
C ALA A 64 3.00 -9.63 17.04
N MET A 65 1.91 -9.48 16.28
CA MET A 65 0.61 -9.06 16.82
C MET A 65 0.08 -10.04 17.87
N THR A 66 0.22 -11.35 17.61
CA THR A 66 -0.19 -12.40 18.56
C THR A 66 0.59 -12.31 19.86
N CYS A 67 1.93 -12.17 19.79
CA CYS A 67 2.77 -12.05 20.97
C CYS A 67 2.40 -10.81 21.79
N MET A 68 2.12 -9.68 21.13
CA MET A 68 1.67 -8.46 21.83
C MET A 68 0.31 -8.63 22.49
N CYS A 69 -0.65 -9.29 21.85
CA CYS A 69 -1.94 -9.64 22.48
C CYS A 69 -1.73 -10.55 23.71
N ILE A 70 -0.88 -11.58 23.60
CA ILE A 70 -0.58 -12.49 24.73
C ILE A 70 0.10 -11.72 25.87
N LEU A 71 1.02 -10.81 25.57
CA LEU A 71 1.67 -9.97 26.58
C LEU A 71 0.67 -9.04 27.27
N ALA A 72 -0.22 -8.41 26.50
CA ALA A 72 -1.25 -7.53 27.03
C ALA A 72 -2.21 -8.27 27.98
N GLU A 73 -2.56 -9.52 27.66
CA GLU A 73 -3.36 -10.38 28.53
C GLU A 73 -2.56 -10.94 29.73
N GLY A 74 -1.28 -11.28 29.52
CA GLY A 74 -0.41 -11.92 30.50
C GLY A 74 0.11 -11.02 31.62
N LEU A 75 0.10 -9.71 31.44
CA LEU A 75 0.44 -8.70 32.46
C LEU A 75 -0.59 -8.60 33.61
N ASP A 76 -1.52 -9.56 33.70
CA ASP A 76 -2.55 -9.63 34.72
C ASP A 76 -2.21 -10.55 35.90
N ALA A 77 -0.92 -10.83 36.10
CA ALA A 77 -0.48 -11.58 37.26
C ALA A 77 -1.05 -10.96 38.55
N PRO A 78 -1.73 -11.76 39.40
CA PRO A 78 -2.30 -11.27 40.65
C PRO A 78 -1.15 -11.04 41.63
N TYR A 79 -0.40 -9.96 41.43
CA TYR A 79 0.47 -9.44 42.47
C TYR A 79 -0.46 -8.89 43.54
N ARG A 80 -0.72 -9.74 44.54
CA ARG A 80 -1.52 -9.46 45.75
C ARG A 80 -0.94 -8.32 46.59
N THR A 81 0.18 -7.71 46.21
CA THR A 81 0.70 -6.52 46.87
C THR A 81 -0.07 -5.31 46.37
N ARG A 82 -0.84 -4.74 47.30
CA ARG A 82 -1.64 -3.52 47.19
C ARG A 82 -0.99 -2.43 46.30
N VAL A 83 -1.82 -1.83 45.45
CA VAL A 83 -1.69 -0.50 44.81
C VAL A 83 -0.65 -0.30 43.70
N ALA A 84 -0.35 -1.32 42.88
CA ALA A 84 0.16 -1.00 41.54
C ALA A 84 -1.00 -0.39 40.73
N SER A 85 -0.98 0.94 40.58
CA SER A 85 -2.01 1.69 39.85
C SER A 85 -2.15 1.17 38.42
N CYS A 86 -3.33 1.34 37.81
CA CYS A 86 -3.56 0.96 36.41
C CYS A 86 -2.45 1.51 35.48
N THR A 87 -1.98 2.72 35.81
CA THR A 87 -0.88 3.44 35.15
C THR A 87 0.42 2.65 35.14
N GLU A 88 0.88 2.08 36.26
CA GLU A 88 2.16 1.35 36.32
C GLU A 88 2.19 0.15 35.37
N ARG A 89 1.06 -0.57 35.24
CA ARG A 89 0.96 -1.74 34.36
C ARG A 89 1.01 -1.39 32.88
N TYR A 90 0.38 -0.28 32.48
CA TYR A 90 0.49 0.21 31.11
C TYR A 90 1.89 0.76 30.85
N CYS A 91 2.47 1.50 31.78
CA CYS A 91 3.84 1.97 31.67
C CYS A 91 4.82 0.80 31.46
N SER A 92 4.72 -0.29 32.22
CA SER A 92 5.57 -1.47 31.99
C SER A 92 5.39 -2.06 30.59
N PHE A 93 4.16 -2.16 30.08
CA PHE A 93 3.92 -2.64 28.72
C PHE A 93 4.57 -1.74 27.66
N PHE A 94 4.34 -0.43 27.72
CA PHE A 94 4.95 0.52 26.79
C PHE A 94 6.47 0.59 26.93
N LEU A 95 7.00 0.49 28.15
CA LEU A 95 8.44 0.40 28.41
C LEU A 95 9.05 -0.89 27.84
N CYS A 96 8.29 -1.98 27.67
CA CYS A 96 8.77 -3.16 26.95
C CYS A 96 8.79 -2.98 25.43
N LEU A 97 7.98 -2.08 24.88
CA LEU A 97 7.99 -1.75 23.44
C LEU A 97 9.16 -0.81 23.08
N LEU A 98 9.59 0.02 24.03
CA LEU A 98 10.64 1.02 23.83
C LEU A 98 11.99 0.41 23.39
N PRO A 99 12.52 -0.66 24.01
CA PRO A 99 13.73 -1.34 23.55
C PRO A 99 13.61 -1.89 22.13
N THR A 100 12.42 -2.33 21.71
CA THR A 100 12.20 -2.80 20.33
C THR A 100 12.30 -1.63 19.36
N GLY A 101 11.68 -0.49 19.65
CA GLY A 101 11.82 0.73 18.86
C GLY A 101 13.26 1.27 18.84
N LEU A 102 13.95 1.26 19.98
CA LEU A 102 15.34 1.71 20.10
C LEU A 102 16.34 0.76 19.44
N ALA A 103 16.11 -0.56 19.50
CA ALA A 103 16.96 -1.56 18.86
C ALA A 103 16.89 -1.49 17.33
N MET A 104 15.80 -0.94 16.79
CA MET A 104 15.65 -0.62 15.38
C MET A 104 16.38 0.70 14.98
N GLY A 105 17.08 1.30 15.94
CA GLY A 105 18.03 2.40 15.78
C GLY A 105 17.41 3.79 15.95
N PHE A 106 18.27 4.79 16.22
CA PHE A 106 17.93 6.23 16.18
C PHE A 106 17.77 6.78 14.75
N SER A 107 17.46 5.90 13.79
CA SER A 107 17.16 6.34 12.43
C SER A 107 15.76 6.96 12.38
N CYS A 108 15.46 7.73 11.35
CA CYS A 108 14.10 8.24 11.13
C CYS A 108 13.06 7.12 11.18
N TRP A 109 13.43 5.90 10.78
CA TRP A 109 12.62 4.69 10.90
C TRP A 109 12.24 4.33 12.35
N GLY A 110 13.18 4.41 13.30
CA GLY A 110 12.90 4.11 14.71
C GLY A 110 11.80 5.00 15.28
N TYR A 111 11.72 6.26 14.85
CA TYR A 111 10.64 7.17 15.24
C TYR A 111 9.28 6.77 14.65
N LEU A 112 9.24 6.37 13.38
CA LEU A 112 8.02 5.89 12.72
C LEU A 112 7.50 4.63 13.41
N GLU A 113 8.40 3.71 13.76
CA GLU A 113 8.09 2.50 14.50
C GLU A 113 7.59 2.80 15.91
N VAL A 114 8.20 3.75 16.63
CA VAL A 114 7.68 4.16 17.95
C VAL A 114 6.24 4.67 17.85
N ALA A 115 5.91 5.48 16.83
CA ALA A 115 4.53 5.92 16.59
C ALA A 115 3.60 4.73 16.32
N ALA A 116 4.01 3.78 15.47
CA ALA A 116 3.29 2.54 15.22
C ALA A 116 3.10 1.68 16.49
N GLN A 117 4.11 1.60 17.36
CA GLN A 117 4.03 0.88 18.63
C GLN A 117 3.05 1.54 19.60
N ILE A 118 2.98 2.88 19.63
CA ILE A 118 1.97 3.60 20.43
C ILE A 118 0.56 3.28 19.93
N VAL A 119 0.33 3.38 18.62
CA VAL A 119 -0.93 3.03 17.94
C VAL A 119 -1.33 1.59 18.27
N CYS A 120 -0.40 0.65 18.13
CA CYS A 120 -0.62 -0.76 18.48
C CYS A 120 -0.93 -0.93 19.98
N GLY A 121 -0.20 -0.24 20.85
CA GLY A 121 -0.37 -0.34 22.30
C GLY A 121 -1.75 0.14 22.78
N LEU A 122 -2.34 1.14 22.12
CA LEU A 122 -3.74 1.53 22.34
C LEU A 122 -4.70 0.40 21.97
N GLY A 123 -4.51 -0.22 20.80
CA GLY A 123 -5.31 -1.36 20.37
C GLY A 123 -5.26 -2.53 21.36
N TYR A 124 -4.06 -2.90 21.81
CA TYR A 124 -3.89 -3.98 22.79
C TYR A 124 -4.43 -3.64 24.18
N SER A 125 -4.42 -2.35 24.56
CA SER A 125 -5.05 -1.90 25.81
C SER A 125 -6.56 -2.08 25.77
N VAL A 126 -7.19 -1.79 24.62
CA VAL A 126 -8.63 -2.01 24.42
C VAL A 126 -8.93 -3.51 24.38
N HIS A 127 -8.12 -4.32 23.68
CA HIS A 127 -8.22 -5.79 23.70
C HIS A 127 -8.28 -6.33 25.13
N ARG A 128 -7.32 -5.88 25.96
CA ARG A 128 -7.24 -6.27 27.37
C ARG A 128 -8.48 -5.86 28.16
N ALA A 129 -8.96 -4.63 27.97
CA ALA A 129 -10.15 -4.14 28.66
C ALA A 129 -11.40 -4.95 28.28
N LEU A 130 -11.54 -5.31 26.99
CA LEU A 130 -12.62 -6.13 26.47
C LEU A 130 -12.54 -7.56 27.02
N ALA A 131 -11.38 -8.20 26.96
CA ALA A 131 -11.17 -9.57 27.46
C ALA A 131 -11.51 -9.73 28.95
N ARG A 132 -11.26 -8.68 29.75
CA ARG A 132 -11.61 -8.66 31.18
C ARG A 132 -13.10 -8.48 31.44
N ARG A 133 -13.74 -7.56 30.73
CA ARG A 133 -15.17 -7.23 30.94
C ARG A 133 -16.10 -8.27 30.32
N HIS A 134 -15.65 -8.90 29.24
CA HIS A 134 -16.45 -9.81 28.43
C HIS A 134 -15.65 -11.10 28.19
N PRO A 135 -15.77 -12.10 29.08
CA PRO A 135 -15.10 -13.39 28.91
C PRO A 135 -15.69 -14.21 27.74
N ASP A 136 -16.75 -13.69 27.09
CA ASP A 136 -17.27 -14.23 25.85
C ASP A 136 -16.24 -14.04 24.74
N VAL A 137 -15.91 -15.17 24.11
CA VAL A 137 -14.90 -15.31 23.07
C VAL A 137 -15.23 -14.42 21.87
N TRP A 138 -16.52 -14.28 21.54
CA TRP A 138 -16.96 -13.62 20.32
C TRP A 138 -16.72 -12.11 20.34
N LEU A 139 -17.05 -11.45 21.44
CA LEU A 139 -16.91 -10.00 21.53
C LEU A 139 -15.43 -9.61 21.42
N VAL A 140 -14.55 -10.33 22.11
CA VAL A 140 -13.10 -10.04 22.08
C VAL A 140 -12.53 -10.23 20.68
N ILE A 141 -12.88 -11.35 20.02
CA ILE A 141 -12.39 -11.69 18.68
C ILE A 141 -12.82 -10.68 17.63
N PHE A 142 -14.03 -10.13 17.70
CA PHE A 142 -14.52 -9.18 16.69
C PHE A 142 -14.31 -7.71 17.04
N ALA A 143 -14.42 -7.33 18.32
CA ALA A 143 -14.25 -5.95 18.73
C ALA A 143 -12.79 -5.49 18.63
N PHE A 144 -11.81 -6.34 18.97
CA PHE A 144 -10.40 -5.95 18.85
C PHE A 144 -9.99 -5.61 17.41
N PRO A 145 -10.27 -6.44 16.38
CA PRO A 145 -9.96 -6.10 15.00
C PRO A 145 -10.64 -4.82 14.52
N CYS A 146 -11.91 -4.59 14.87
CA CYS A 146 -12.60 -3.34 14.55
C CYS A 146 -11.88 -2.13 15.16
N VAL A 147 -11.55 -2.20 16.45
CA VAL A 147 -10.87 -1.10 17.15
C VAL A 147 -9.47 -0.90 16.60
N ASN A 148 -8.68 -1.96 16.44
CA ASN A 148 -7.31 -1.87 15.94
C ASN A 148 -7.28 -1.29 14.53
N THR A 149 -8.19 -1.73 13.64
CA THR A 149 -8.34 -1.16 12.30
C THR A 149 -8.76 0.30 12.36
N ALA A 150 -9.67 0.70 13.26
CA ALA A 150 -10.08 2.09 13.42
C ALA A 150 -8.92 2.98 13.92
N ILE A 151 -8.13 2.51 14.87
CA ILE A 151 -6.94 3.23 15.37
C ILE A 151 -5.92 3.40 14.24
N TRP A 152 -5.65 2.35 13.46
CA TRP A 152 -4.77 2.45 12.30
C TRP A 152 -5.30 3.39 11.21
N ALA A 153 -6.60 3.32 10.90
CA ALA A 153 -7.22 4.23 9.94
C ALA A 153 -7.15 5.69 10.41
N LEU A 154 -7.36 5.94 11.71
CA LEU A 154 -7.20 7.27 12.29
C LEU A 154 -5.73 7.71 12.22
N ALA A 155 -4.79 6.84 12.59
CA ALA A 155 -3.36 7.12 12.55
C ALA A 155 -2.89 7.54 11.14
N MET A 156 -3.38 6.86 10.10
CA MET A 156 -3.08 7.19 8.70
C MET A 156 -3.54 8.60 8.28
N VAL A 157 -4.53 9.15 8.97
CA VAL A 157 -5.09 10.48 8.67
C VAL A 157 -4.50 11.55 9.58
N THR A 158 -4.25 11.23 10.85
CA THR A 158 -3.89 12.23 11.86
C THR A 158 -2.39 12.32 12.10
N LEU A 159 -1.64 11.24 11.87
CA LEU A 159 -0.20 11.26 12.10
C LEU A 159 0.52 11.76 10.84
N PRO A 160 1.61 12.53 10.99
CA PRO A 160 2.38 13.06 9.86
C PRO A 160 3.21 11.98 9.15
N VAL A 161 2.91 10.70 9.41
CA VAL A 161 3.65 9.54 8.90
C VAL A 161 2.79 8.65 8.00
N GLY A 162 1.55 9.04 7.73
CA GLY A 162 0.65 8.29 6.85
C GLY A 162 0.48 6.83 7.30
N ALA A 163 0.53 5.92 6.33
CA ALA A 163 0.41 4.48 6.53
C ALA A 163 1.76 3.77 6.70
N THR A 164 2.86 4.50 6.85
CA THR A 164 4.16 3.91 7.10
C THR A 164 4.13 3.02 8.35
N ALA A 165 4.87 1.91 8.31
CA ALA A 165 4.86 0.86 9.32
C ALA A 165 3.50 0.16 9.56
N SER A 166 2.51 0.38 8.69
CA SER A 166 1.27 -0.40 8.71
C SER A 166 1.58 -1.90 8.60
N PRO A 167 0.93 -2.77 9.40
CA PRO A 167 1.15 -4.22 9.31
C PRO A 167 0.83 -4.80 7.93
N VAL A 168 0.08 -4.07 7.11
CA VAL A 168 -0.24 -4.44 5.73
C VAL A 168 1.00 -4.47 4.83
N TYR A 169 2.03 -3.67 5.12
CA TYR A 169 3.23 -3.59 4.29
C TYR A 169 3.98 -4.93 4.33
N ASN A 170 3.92 -5.61 5.48
CA ASN A 170 4.54 -6.91 5.69
C ASN A 170 3.86 -8.06 4.93
N VAL A 171 2.68 -7.81 4.35
CA VAL A 171 1.88 -8.83 3.66
C VAL A 171 1.60 -8.47 2.21
N ALA A 172 2.21 -7.41 1.69
CA ALA A 172 2.09 -6.99 0.29
C ALA A 172 2.63 -8.03 -0.69
N GLN A 173 3.43 -9.00 -0.24
CA GLN A 173 3.89 -10.13 -1.06
C GLN A 173 2.84 -11.23 -1.19
N TRP A 174 1.73 -11.17 -0.46
CA TRP A 174 0.70 -12.22 -0.43
C TRP A 174 -0.45 -11.81 -1.34
N PRO A 175 -0.57 -12.38 -2.57
CA PRO A 175 -1.53 -11.92 -3.57
C PRO A 175 -2.97 -11.96 -3.07
N ILE A 176 -3.30 -12.96 -2.24
CA ILE A 176 -4.62 -13.13 -1.65
C ILE A 176 -4.98 -11.97 -0.73
N LEU A 177 -4.07 -11.52 0.13
CA LEU A 177 -4.34 -10.37 1.02
C LEU A 177 -4.35 -9.06 0.24
N LEU A 178 -3.50 -8.92 -0.78
CA LEU A 178 -3.54 -7.80 -1.70
C LEU A 178 -4.89 -7.67 -2.43
N GLN A 179 -5.53 -8.77 -2.80
CA GLN A 179 -6.86 -8.70 -3.42
C GLN A 179 -7.94 -8.20 -2.47
N ILE A 180 -7.84 -8.53 -1.19
CA ILE A 180 -8.75 -7.94 -0.19
C ILE A 180 -8.49 -6.43 -0.13
N ALA A 181 -7.22 -6.01 -0.16
CA ALA A 181 -6.88 -4.59 -0.22
C ALA A 181 -7.46 -3.91 -1.47
N SER A 182 -7.43 -4.54 -2.66
CA SER A 182 -8.07 -3.95 -3.86
C SER A 182 -9.58 -3.78 -3.75
N LEU A 183 -10.26 -4.64 -2.97
CA LEU A 183 -11.72 -4.61 -2.86
C LEU A 183 -12.21 -3.71 -1.71
N LEU A 184 -11.54 -3.80 -0.56
CA LEU A 184 -12.01 -3.23 0.71
C LEU A 184 -11.01 -2.24 1.32
N GLY A 185 -9.89 -1.96 0.63
CA GLY A 185 -8.79 -1.15 1.13
C GLY A 185 -7.90 -1.90 2.14
N ARG A 186 -6.71 -1.37 2.40
CA ARG A 186 -5.67 -1.90 3.29
C ARG A 186 -6.17 -2.11 4.71
N SER A 187 -7.11 -1.29 5.17
CA SER A 187 -7.74 -1.43 6.49
C SER A 187 -8.40 -2.80 6.68
N SER A 188 -8.93 -3.41 5.62
CA SER A 188 -9.47 -4.78 5.66
C SER A 188 -8.39 -5.83 5.91
N VAL A 189 -7.19 -5.65 5.37
CA VAL A 189 -6.06 -6.53 5.61
C VAL A 189 -5.62 -6.41 7.07
N THR A 190 -5.51 -5.19 7.60
CA THR A 190 -5.26 -4.96 9.03
C THR A 190 -6.30 -5.67 9.90
N PHE A 191 -7.57 -5.62 9.51
CA PHE A 191 -8.66 -6.30 10.22
C PHE A 191 -8.43 -7.81 10.26
N VAL A 192 -8.18 -8.44 9.10
CA VAL A 192 -7.94 -9.89 9.00
C VAL A 192 -6.73 -10.32 9.82
N LEU A 193 -5.63 -9.57 9.77
CA LEU A 193 -4.43 -9.84 10.57
C LEU A 193 -4.72 -9.75 12.08
N SER A 194 -5.46 -8.71 12.48
CA SER A 194 -5.86 -8.50 13.88
C SER A 194 -6.77 -9.61 14.39
N LEU A 195 -7.68 -10.10 13.54
CA LEU A 195 -8.64 -11.15 13.85
C LEU A 195 -7.94 -12.48 14.16
N VAL A 196 -6.99 -12.87 13.31
CA VAL A 196 -6.17 -14.06 13.50
C VAL A 196 -5.31 -13.94 14.76
N ALA A 197 -4.71 -12.78 14.97
CA ALA A 197 -3.87 -12.51 16.14
C ALA A 197 -4.68 -12.61 17.45
N ALA A 198 -5.88 -12.01 17.52
CA ALA A 198 -6.74 -12.08 18.69
C ALA A 198 -7.26 -13.50 18.97
N GLY A 199 -7.72 -14.22 17.95
CA GLY A 199 -8.16 -15.61 18.10
C GLY A 199 -7.04 -16.52 18.63
N THR A 200 -5.83 -16.33 18.11
CA THR A 200 -4.63 -17.08 18.52
C THR A 200 -4.23 -16.73 19.95
N ALA A 201 -4.16 -15.45 20.28
CA ALA A 201 -3.81 -14.99 21.64
C ALA A 201 -4.81 -15.51 22.68
N HIS A 202 -6.11 -15.38 22.40
CA HIS A 202 -7.14 -15.87 23.31
C HIS A 202 -7.08 -17.38 23.51
N PHE A 203 -6.73 -18.15 22.48
CA PHE A 203 -6.51 -19.59 22.61
C PHE A 203 -5.35 -19.90 23.57
N PHE A 204 -4.22 -19.21 23.43
CA PHE A 204 -3.05 -19.43 24.29
C PHE A 204 -3.29 -19.05 25.76
N THR A 205 -4.07 -18.00 26.01
CA THR A 205 -4.28 -17.48 27.37
C THR A 205 -5.43 -18.19 28.08
N SER A 206 -6.53 -18.47 27.38
CA SER A 206 -7.72 -19.09 27.98
C SER A 206 -7.78 -20.61 27.84
N GLY A 207 -7.00 -21.19 26.92
CA GLY A 207 -7.09 -22.61 26.53
C GLY A 207 -8.33 -22.96 25.70
N LYS A 208 -9.18 -21.98 25.35
CA LYS A 208 -10.42 -22.21 24.59
C LYS A 208 -10.11 -22.37 23.10
N ARG A 209 -10.13 -23.62 22.60
CA ARG A 209 -9.91 -23.97 21.18
C ARG A 209 -10.83 -23.24 20.20
N ARG A 210 -12.09 -23.00 20.58
CA ARG A 210 -13.08 -22.32 19.73
C ARG A 210 -12.61 -20.96 19.21
N ALA A 211 -11.83 -20.21 19.98
CA ALA A 211 -11.32 -18.91 19.56
C ALA A 211 -10.37 -19.01 18.36
N LEU A 212 -9.46 -19.98 18.42
CA LEU A 212 -8.54 -20.28 17.34
C LEU A 212 -9.27 -20.84 16.12
N GLU A 213 -10.22 -21.76 16.34
CA GLU A 213 -11.04 -22.34 15.26
C GLU A 213 -11.78 -21.25 14.48
N VAL A 214 -12.36 -20.26 15.16
CA VAL A 214 -13.02 -19.12 14.52
C VAL A 214 -12.04 -18.26 13.73
N GLY A 215 -10.92 -17.87 14.35
CA GLY A 215 -9.90 -17.04 13.69
C GLY A 215 -9.32 -17.72 12.44
N LEU A 216 -9.01 -19.02 12.53
CA LEU A 216 -8.52 -19.81 11.41
C LEU A 216 -9.60 -20.07 10.35
N SER A 217 -10.85 -20.30 10.74
CA SER A 217 -11.96 -20.48 9.79
C SER A 217 -12.22 -19.21 8.98
N LEU A 218 -12.14 -18.04 9.61
CA LEU A 218 -12.29 -16.75 8.94
C LEU A 218 -11.08 -16.44 8.05
N LEU A 219 -9.86 -16.77 8.48
CA LEU A 219 -8.68 -16.69 7.61
C LEU A 219 -8.82 -17.61 6.40
N LEU A 220 -9.24 -18.86 6.60
CA LEU A 220 -9.45 -19.82 5.52
C LEU A 220 -10.56 -19.37 4.57
N LEU A 221 -11.68 -18.85 5.09
CA LEU A 221 -12.75 -18.29 4.27
C LEU A 221 -12.24 -17.13 3.43
N THR A 222 -11.49 -16.22 4.04
CA THR A 222 -10.85 -15.09 3.35
C THR A 222 -9.88 -15.58 2.29
N TRP A 223 -9.11 -16.62 2.61
CA TRP A 223 -8.16 -17.26 1.70
C TRP A 223 -8.85 -17.98 0.55
N MET A 224 -10.01 -18.60 0.78
CA MET A 224 -10.80 -19.21 -0.28
C MET A 224 -11.45 -18.15 -1.17
N LEU A 225 -12.00 -17.08 -0.60
CA LEU A 225 -12.60 -15.99 -1.37
C LEU A 225 -11.53 -15.29 -2.24
N GLY A 226 -10.42 -14.88 -1.65
CA GLY A 226 -9.31 -14.31 -2.41
C GLY A 226 -8.65 -15.33 -3.34
N GLY A 227 -8.49 -16.58 -2.92
CA GLY A 227 -7.90 -17.64 -3.74
C GLY A 227 -8.74 -17.95 -4.99
N VAL A 228 -10.06 -18.00 -4.87
CA VAL A 228 -10.98 -18.16 -6.00
C VAL A 228 -10.89 -16.97 -6.94
N LEU A 229 -10.92 -15.74 -6.43
CA LEU A 229 -10.77 -14.53 -7.24
C LEU A 229 -9.42 -14.48 -7.95
N PHE A 230 -8.33 -14.82 -7.26
CA PHE A 230 -6.98 -14.93 -7.83
C PHE A 230 -6.87 -16.02 -8.88
N TYR A 231 -7.44 -17.19 -8.64
CA TYR A 231 -7.43 -18.28 -9.59
C TYR A 231 -8.20 -17.93 -10.86
N VAL A 232 -9.41 -17.38 -10.71
CA VAL A 232 -10.22 -16.90 -11.84
C VAL A 232 -9.46 -15.85 -12.63
N HIS A 233 -8.93 -14.84 -11.95
CA HIS A 233 -8.15 -13.78 -12.59
C HIS A 233 -6.90 -14.31 -13.30
N ARG A 234 -6.09 -15.16 -12.67
CA ARG A 234 -4.89 -15.74 -13.29
C ARG A 234 -5.25 -16.58 -14.50
N ARG A 235 -6.35 -17.32 -14.45
CA ARG A 235 -6.85 -18.12 -15.58
C ARG A 235 -7.30 -17.23 -16.73
N GLU A 236 -8.03 -16.14 -16.44
CA GLU A 236 -8.44 -15.15 -17.44
C GLU A 236 -7.24 -14.47 -18.08
N VAL A 237 -6.25 -14.02 -17.30
CA VAL A 237 -5.02 -13.42 -17.82
C VAL A 237 -4.23 -14.43 -18.66
N ALA A 238 -4.08 -15.67 -18.20
CA ALA A 238 -3.40 -16.73 -18.95
C ALA A 238 -4.14 -17.09 -20.25
N PHE A 239 -5.46 -16.98 -20.27
CA PHE A 239 -6.26 -17.17 -21.47
C PHE A 239 -6.09 -16.01 -22.45
N LEU A 240 -6.17 -14.77 -21.98
CA LEU A 240 -5.94 -13.56 -22.79
C LEU A 240 -4.53 -13.52 -23.37
N ALA A 241 -3.56 -13.94 -22.57
CA ALA A 241 -2.16 -14.15 -22.93
C ALA A 241 -1.96 -15.12 -24.11
N ASN A 242 -2.82 -16.13 -24.23
CA ASN A 242 -2.71 -17.14 -25.28
C ASN A 242 -3.31 -16.71 -26.61
N PHE A 243 -3.92 -15.52 -26.72
CA PHE A 243 -4.39 -15.00 -28.00
C PHE A 243 -3.23 -14.64 -28.90
N GLN A 244 -3.18 -15.26 -30.08
CA GLN A 244 -2.24 -14.91 -31.13
C GLN A 244 -2.89 -14.06 -32.22
N ALA A 245 -2.06 -13.33 -32.96
CA ALA A 245 -2.49 -12.64 -34.15
C ALA A 245 -3.04 -13.66 -35.18
N GLY A 246 -4.32 -13.56 -35.51
CA GLY A 246 -5.00 -14.49 -36.43
C GLY A 246 -5.93 -15.49 -35.77
N ASP A 247 -5.96 -15.56 -34.43
CA ASP A 247 -6.93 -16.39 -33.72
C ASP A 247 -8.37 -15.92 -34.00
N PHE A 248 -9.24 -16.88 -34.35
CA PHE A 248 -10.67 -16.61 -34.47
C PHE A 248 -11.27 -16.45 -33.07
N VAL A 249 -11.65 -15.22 -32.76
CA VAL A 249 -12.28 -14.83 -31.48
C VAL A 249 -13.40 -15.80 -31.09
N TYR A 250 -14.24 -16.21 -32.04
CA TYR A 250 -15.33 -17.16 -31.79
C TYR A 250 -14.86 -18.54 -31.31
N GLU A 251 -13.74 -19.08 -31.83
CA GLU A 251 -13.22 -20.36 -31.38
C GLU A 251 -12.64 -20.26 -29.97
N ARG A 252 -11.94 -19.16 -29.66
CA ARG A 252 -11.46 -18.87 -28.30
C ARG A 252 -12.61 -18.64 -27.31
N ILE A 253 -13.69 -17.99 -27.76
CA ILE A 253 -14.90 -17.81 -26.95
C ILE A 253 -15.56 -19.15 -26.62
N LYS A 254 -15.55 -20.14 -27.54
CA LYS A 254 -16.05 -21.49 -27.24
C LYS A 254 -15.23 -22.17 -26.15
N GLU A 255 -13.90 -22.00 -26.14
CA GLU A 255 -13.03 -22.55 -25.08
C GLU A 255 -13.41 -22.03 -23.69
N VAL A 256 -13.85 -20.77 -23.58
CA VAL A 256 -14.25 -20.13 -22.30
C VAL A 256 -15.70 -20.42 -21.95
N ARG A 257 -16.58 -20.58 -22.95
CA ARG A 257 -18.01 -20.87 -22.72
C ARG A 257 -18.22 -22.12 -21.88
N ASP A 258 -17.34 -23.11 -22.05
CA ASP A 258 -17.44 -24.40 -21.35
C ASP A 258 -16.73 -24.37 -19.98
N TRP A 259 -16.21 -23.21 -19.54
CA TRP A 259 -15.64 -23.08 -18.20
C TRP A 259 -16.76 -23.15 -17.14
N PRO A 260 -16.53 -23.83 -16.00
CA PRO A 260 -17.48 -23.81 -14.90
C PRO A 260 -17.65 -22.37 -14.41
N SER A 261 -18.77 -21.74 -14.76
CA SER A 261 -19.10 -20.38 -14.35
C SER A 261 -19.40 -20.39 -12.85
N THR A 262 -18.65 -19.61 -12.06
CA THR A 262 -18.88 -19.53 -10.61
C THR A 262 -19.97 -18.54 -10.20
N SER A 263 -20.52 -17.71 -11.11
CA SER A 263 -21.82 -17.01 -10.93
C SER A 263 -22.08 -16.03 -12.09
N ASP A 264 -23.34 -16.00 -12.52
CA ASP A 264 -24.04 -14.96 -13.30
C ASP A 264 -23.51 -14.64 -14.72
N ASP A 265 -24.35 -14.82 -15.73
CA ASP A 265 -24.10 -14.46 -17.15
C ASP A 265 -23.65 -12.99 -17.31
N ALA A 266 -23.94 -12.14 -16.31
CA ALA A 266 -23.45 -10.77 -16.21
C ALA A 266 -21.92 -10.65 -16.25
N LEU A 267 -21.17 -11.50 -15.52
CA LEU A 267 -19.70 -11.45 -15.50
C LEU A 267 -19.09 -11.92 -16.82
N TYR A 268 -19.68 -12.95 -17.45
CA TYR A 268 -19.30 -13.39 -18.79
C TYR A 268 -19.57 -12.29 -19.82
N SER A 269 -20.76 -11.67 -19.77
CA SER A 269 -21.11 -10.57 -20.67
C SER A 269 -20.23 -9.33 -20.46
N HIS A 270 -19.75 -9.08 -19.23
CA HIS A 270 -18.82 -8.01 -18.90
C HIS A 270 -17.39 -8.30 -19.37
N ALA A 271 -16.89 -9.53 -19.17
CA ALA A 271 -15.60 -9.96 -19.72
C ALA A 271 -15.62 -9.91 -21.25
N MET A 272 -16.74 -10.29 -21.87
CA MET A 272 -16.90 -10.25 -23.31
C MET A 272 -17.10 -8.82 -23.83
N ALA A 273 -17.79 -7.94 -23.10
CA ALA A 273 -17.85 -6.52 -23.39
C ALA A 273 -16.46 -5.88 -23.32
N HIS A 274 -15.66 -6.18 -22.28
CA HIS A 274 -14.28 -5.71 -22.18
C HIS A 274 -13.38 -6.26 -23.30
N LEU A 275 -13.53 -7.54 -23.65
CA LEU A 275 -12.77 -8.17 -24.74
C LEU A 275 -13.15 -7.56 -26.11
N MET A 276 -14.42 -7.17 -26.29
CA MET A 276 -14.93 -6.49 -27.47
C MET A 276 -14.51 -5.01 -27.51
N GLU A 277 -14.49 -4.31 -26.38
CA GLU A 277 -14.14 -2.90 -26.24
C GLU A 277 -12.62 -2.68 -26.38
N PHE A 278 -11.78 -3.50 -25.75
CA PHE A 278 -10.32 -3.25 -25.68
C PHE A 278 -9.48 -3.91 -26.80
N ARG A 279 -9.96 -4.95 -27.50
CA ARG A 279 -9.13 -5.64 -28.52
C ARG A 279 -9.74 -5.80 -29.90
N LEU A 280 -11.05 -5.64 -30.08
CA LEU A 280 -11.69 -5.83 -31.39
C LEU A 280 -11.90 -4.55 -32.20
N GLY A 281 -11.70 -3.38 -31.59
CA GLY A 281 -11.69 -2.09 -32.31
C GLY A 281 -10.59 -1.99 -33.37
N TYR A 282 -9.48 -2.72 -33.22
CA TYR A 282 -8.31 -2.57 -34.10
C TYR A 282 -8.07 -3.72 -35.11
N ARG A 283 -8.80 -4.85 -35.05
CA ARG A 283 -8.47 -6.04 -35.88
C ARG A 283 -9.61 -6.77 -36.59
N LEU A 284 -10.86 -6.28 -36.54
CA LEU A 284 -11.91 -6.84 -37.39
C LEU A 284 -12.01 -6.07 -38.72
N THR A 285 -11.38 -6.62 -39.75
CA THR A 285 -11.72 -6.29 -41.14
C THR A 285 -13.17 -6.71 -41.42
N LYS A 286 -14.08 -5.75 -41.32
CA LYS A 286 -15.18 -5.50 -42.26
C LYS A 286 -16.02 -6.72 -42.69
N VAL A 287 -16.59 -7.51 -41.78
CA VAL A 287 -17.85 -8.23 -42.03
C VAL A 287 -18.69 -8.36 -40.74
N GLY A 288 -19.72 -7.51 -40.59
CA GLY A 288 -21.00 -7.97 -40.03
C GLY A 288 -21.47 -7.56 -38.63
N THR A 289 -20.74 -6.80 -37.81
CA THR A 289 -21.18 -6.52 -36.41
C THR A 289 -21.40 -5.06 -36.04
N ALA A 290 -21.37 -4.13 -37.00
CA ALA A 290 -21.57 -2.70 -36.73
C ALA A 290 -22.98 -2.33 -36.23
N HIS A 291 -23.99 -3.20 -36.40
CA HIS A 291 -25.38 -2.83 -36.10
C HIS A 291 -25.83 -3.13 -34.66
N LEU A 292 -25.12 -3.96 -33.90
CA LEU A 292 -25.54 -4.37 -32.55
C LEU A 292 -24.86 -3.62 -31.40
N LEU A 293 -23.77 -2.89 -31.66
CA LEU A 293 -22.93 -2.26 -30.63
C LEU A 293 -23.28 -0.79 -30.32
N GLY A 294 -24.11 -0.15 -31.13
CA GLY A 294 -24.38 1.29 -31.05
C GLY A 294 -25.28 1.76 -29.90
N GLU A 295 -26.02 0.87 -29.23
CA GLU A 295 -27.14 1.30 -28.39
C GLU A 295 -27.08 0.93 -26.90
N ARG A 296 -26.05 0.22 -26.40
CA ARG A 296 -26.05 -0.25 -24.99
C ARG A 296 -24.79 0.01 -24.14
N MET A 297 -23.73 0.62 -24.68
CA MET A 297 -22.52 0.88 -23.88
C MET A 297 -22.42 2.36 -23.47
N ARG A 298 -23.10 2.72 -22.38
CA ARG A 298 -22.74 3.88 -21.54
C ARG A 298 -22.40 3.38 -20.13
N ARG A 299 -21.11 3.53 -19.77
CA ARG A 299 -20.48 3.52 -18.43
C ARG A 299 -20.73 2.32 -17.50
N ASN A 300 -19.64 1.65 -17.12
CA ASN A 300 -19.06 1.74 -15.76
C ASN A 300 -17.64 1.15 -15.75
N SER A 301 -16.69 1.89 -15.19
CA SER A 301 -15.30 1.48 -15.02
C SER A 301 -15.08 0.94 -13.60
N TYR A 302 -15.00 -0.38 -13.45
CA TYR A 302 -14.53 -1.05 -12.24
C TYR A 302 -13.64 -2.26 -12.61
N ASN A 303 -12.51 -2.37 -11.92
CA ASN A 303 -11.41 -3.35 -12.05
C ASN A 303 -10.40 -3.09 -13.18
N ARG A 304 -9.37 -2.28 -12.89
CA ARG A 304 -8.11 -2.22 -13.65
C ARG A 304 -6.97 -2.84 -12.82
N HIS A 305 -6.05 -3.51 -13.50
CA HIS A 305 -5.04 -4.35 -12.88
C HIS A 305 -3.80 -3.57 -12.47
N ALA A 306 -3.30 -3.86 -11.27
CA ALA A 306 -2.09 -3.29 -10.73
C ALA A 306 -0.90 -4.25 -10.88
N PHE A 307 0.11 -3.85 -11.66
CA PHE A 307 1.43 -4.47 -11.66
C PHE A 307 2.43 -3.52 -11.01
N ALA A 308 3.33 -4.02 -10.17
CA ALA A 308 4.44 -3.26 -9.63
C ALA A 308 5.73 -3.75 -10.29
N ILE A 309 6.40 -2.87 -11.02
CA ILE A 309 7.64 -3.19 -11.74
C ILE A 309 8.78 -2.46 -11.03
N ASN A 310 9.89 -3.17 -10.80
CA ASN A 310 11.00 -2.64 -10.03
C ASN A 310 12.36 -2.93 -10.68
N SER A 311 13.24 -1.94 -10.64
CA SER A 311 14.67 -2.07 -10.95
C SER A 311 15.45 -2.25 -9.64
N TYR A 312 15.89 -3.47 -9.36
CA TYR A 312 16.76 -3.76 -8.20
C TYR A 312 18.21 -3.97 -8.66
N HIS A 313 19.17 -3.37 -7.94
CA HIS A 313 20.51 -3.92 -7.83
C HIS A 313 21.05 -3.74 -6.40
N SER A 314 21.49 -4.84 -5.79
CA SER A 314 22.44 -4.82 -4.68
C SER A 314 23.86 -4.78 -5.26
N HIS A 315 24.71 -3.88 -4.80
CA HIS A 315 26.16 -4.06 -4.90
C HIS A 315 26.63 -4.52 -3.53
N GLY A 316 27.18 -5.73 -3.44
CA GLY A 316 27.84 -6.18 -2.23
C GLY A 316 29.15 -5.43 -2.07
N GLU A 317 29.36 -4.74 -0.94
CA GLU A 317 30.65 -4.19 -0.59
C GLU A 317 31.48 -5.16 0.27
N LEU A 318 32.73 -5.33 -0.16
CA LEU A 318 33.85 -5.64 0.71
C LEU A 318 34.24 -4.33 1.40
N ILE A 319 34.04 -4.28 2.72
CA ILE A 319 34.40 -3.16 3.58
C ILE A 319 35.93 -3.03 3.58
N ASP A 320 36.45 -1.89 3.11
CA ASP A 320 37.78 -1.42 3.51
C ASP A 320 37.66 0.00 4.06
N ALA A 321 37.93 0.12 5.35
CA ALA A 321 37.79 1.34 6.12
C ALA A 321 39.05 2.20 5.98
N ALA A 322 38.98 3.29 5.21
CA ALA A 322 39.68 4.55 5.51
C ALA A 322 39.40 5.60 4.43
N TYR A 323 38.72 6.69 4.83
CA TYR A 323 38.72 8.02 4.21
C TYR A 323 39.24 8.14 2.76
N GLY A 324 38.37 7.90 1.79
CA GLY A 324 38.58 8.27 0.40
C GLY A 324 37.23 8.45 -0.28
N ARG A 325 37.00 9.60 -0.94
CA ARG A 325 35.84 9.78 -1.81
C ARG A 325 35.95 8.79 -2.98
N THR A 326 35.27 7.67 -2.88
CA THR A 326 34.99 6.79 -4.02
C THR A 326 33.70 7.29 -4.66
N SER A 327 33.81 7.80 -5.89
CA SER A 327 32.66 8.01 -6.77
C SER A 327 32.13 6.63 -7.17
N PHE A 328 31.01 6.21 -6.58
CA PHE A 328 30.30 5.02 -7.03
C PHE A 328 29.59 5.31 -8.33
N ARG A 329 29.91 4.55 -9.38
CA ARG A 329 29.22 4.61 -10.66
C ARG A 329 28.05 3.64 -10.60
N ALA A 330 26.87 4.14 -10.23
CA ALA A 330 25.64 3.35 -10.37
C ALA A 330 25.45 2.97 -11.85
N SER A 331 25.19 1.69 -12.12
CA SER A 331 24.87 1.24 -13.48
C SER A 331 23.44 1.66 -13.83
N ASN A 332 23.28 2.43 -14.92
CA ASN A 332 21.96 2.82 -15.44
C ASN A 332 21.15 1.56 -15.81
N PHE A 333 19.94 1.43 -15.26
CA PHE A 333 19.08 0.29 -15.54
C PHE A 333 18.10 0.62 -16.67
N VAL A 334 18.05 -0.27 -17.65
CA VAL A 334 16.95 -0.34 -18.62
C VAL A 334 15.97 -1.34 -18.06
N LEU A 335 14.85 -0.87 -17.51
CA LEU A 335 13.70 -1.75 -17.25
C LEU A 335 13.10 -2.07 -18.61
N ASP A 336 13.69 -3.05 -19.29
CA ASP A 336 13.03 -3.62 -20.43
C ASP A 336 11.84 -4.42 -19.89
N MET A 337 10.64 -3.83 -20.01
CA MET A 337 9.40 -4.54 -19.73
C MET A 337 9.16 -5.68 -20.74
N SER A 338 10.13 -6.00 -21.60
CA SER A 338 10.16 -7.16 -22.50
C SER A 338 10.34 -8.52 -21.80
N GLN A 339 10.18 -8.65 -20.48
CA GLN A 339 9.93 -9.98 -19.88
C GLN A 339 8.78 -10.57 -20.67
N THR A 340 9.09 -11.53 -21.55
CA THR A 340 8.30 -11.94 -22.72
C THR A 340 6.83 -12.01 -22.34
N GLY A 341 6.17 -10.87 -22.50
CA GLY A 341 4.76 -10.73 -22.23
C GLY A 341 4.09 -11.67 -23.22
N PRO A 342 3.04 -12.36 -22.81
CA PRO A 342 2.46 -13.37 -23.65
C PRO A 342 1.84 -12.73 -24.89
N GLY A 343 2.55 -12.84 -26.02
CA GLY A 343 2.04 -12.63 -27.38
C GLY A 343 2.05 -11.22 -27.96
N GLY A 344 2.55 -10.19 -27.28
CA GLY A 344 2.60 -8.82 -27.83
C GLY A 344 3.78 -8.58 -28.78
N ALA A 345 3.57 -7.82 -29.86
CA ALA A 345 4.69 -7.37 -30.70
C ALA A 345 5.57 -6.37 -29.92
N PRO A 346 6.90 -6.31 -30.12
CA PRO A 346 7.77 -5.39 -29.39
C PRO A 346 7.33 -3.92 -29.41
N SER A 347 6.63 -3.48 -30.46
CA SER A 347 6.08 -2.13 -30.57
C SER A 347 4.87 -1.83 -29.66
N GLU A 348 4.36 -2.82 -28.93
CA GLU A 348 3.18 -2.69 -28.06
C GLU A 348 3.57 -2.45 -26.58
N TYR A 349 4.86 -2.44 -26.26
CA TYR A 349 5.34 -2.23 -24.89
C TYR A 349 5.89 -0.82 -24.70
N TYR A 350 5.65 -0.24 -23.52
CA TYR A 350 6.38 0.96 -23.11
C TYR A 350 7.81 0.59 -22.74
N HIS A 351 8.77 1.32 -23.29
CA HIS A 351 10.17 1.23 -22.89
C HIS A 351 10.43 2.26 -21.79
N VAL A 352 10.77 1.77 -20.60
CA VAL A 352 10.87 2.60 -19.40
C VAL A 352 12.29 2.67 -18.87
N SER A 353 12.75 3.88 -18.62
CA SER A 353 14.06 4.16 -18.04
C SER A 353 13.95 4.86 -16.71
N CYS A 354 14.68 4.33 -15.74
CA CYS A 354 14.79 4.90 -14.39
C CYS A 354 16.20 5.47 -14.23
N LEU A 355 16.32 6.80 -14.18
CA LEU A 355 17.59 7.50 -14.12
C LEU A 355 17.85 8.04 -12.72
N ASN A 356 19.03 7.73 -12.19
CA ASN A 356 19.46 8.06 -10.83
C ASN A 356 20.92 8.50 -10.84
N ASP A 357 21.25 9.60 -10.15
CA ASP A 357 22.63 10.00 -9.81
C ASP A 357 23.65 9.89 -10.97
N VAL A 358 23.27 10.44 -12.13
CA VAL A 358 24.13 10.52 -13.31
C VAL A 358 24.69 11.94 -13.44
N ASP A 359 25.97 12.06 -13.80
CA ASP A 359 26.70 13.34 -13.90
C ASP A 359 25.94 14.41 -14.70
N ASN A 360 25.26 13.98 -15.78
CA ASN A 360 24.39 14.84 -16.58
C ASN A 360 23.11 14.10 -16.97
N ILE A 361 22.09 14.20 -16.12
CA ILE A 361 20.79 13.54 -16.31
C ILE A 361 20.06 13.99 -17.57
N TYR A 362 20.29 15.21 -18.04
CA TYR A 362 19.70 15.69 -19.29
C TYR A 362 20.29 14.98 -20.51
N ASP A 363 21.62 14.86 -20.57
CA ASP A 363 22.28 14.15 -21.67
C ASP A 363 21.97 12.65 -21.65
N GLU A 364 21.86 12.07 -20.46
CA GLU A 364 21.43 10.67 -20.31
C GLU A 364 19.98 10.47 -20.77
N THR A 365 19.06 11.38 -20.39
CA THR A 365 17.68 11.36 -20.90
C THR A 365 17.65 11.41 -22.41
N LYS A 366 18.43 12.31 -23.02
CA LYS A 366 18.56 12.40 -24.48
C LYS A 366 19.05 11.08 -25.07
N ARG A 367 20.05 10.43 -24.47
CA ARG A 367 20.57 9.14 -24.92
C ARG A 367 19.51 8.03 -24.83
N ARG A 368 18.73 7.99 -23.75
CA ARG A 368 17.63 7.03 -23.53
C ARG A 368 16.49 7.22 -24.53
N LEU A 369 16.07 8.45 -24.78
CA LEU A 369 15.07 8.77 -25.81
C LEU A 369 15.54 8.36 -27.21
N GLN A 370 16.81 8.60 -27.54
CA GLN A 370 17.42 8.14 -28.81
C GLN A 370 17.51 6.61 -28.92
N ALA A 371 17.56 5.90 -27.79
CA ALA A 371 17.51 4.45 -27.75
C ALA A 371 16.09 3.87 -27.91
N GLY A 372 15.07 4.73 -28.01
CA GLY A 372 13.68 4.34 -28.23
C GLY A 372 12.83 4.27 -26.96
N ASP A 373 13.34 4.75 -25.82
CA ASP A 373 12.55 4.77 -24.59
C ASP A 373 11.38 5.76 -24.71
N THR A 374 10.20 5.32 -24.26
CA THR A 374 8.96 6.11 -24.31
C THR A 374 8.63 6.78 -22.97
N ILE A 375 9.18 6.27 -21.87
CA ILE A 375 9.01 6.83 -20.53
C ILE A 375 10.39 6.91 -19.88
N VAL A 376 10.81 8.11 -19.47
CA VAL A 376 12.03 8.31 -18.67
C VAL A 376 11.65 8.93 -17.34
N ILE A 377 12.04 8.31 -16.23
CA ILE A 377 11.70 8.73 -14.88
C ILE A 377 12.97 9.11 -14.15
N HIS A 378 13.05 10.31 -13.59
CA HIS A 378 14.16 10.71 -12.73
C HIS A 378 13.82 10.40 -11.28
N SER A 379 14.80 10.00 -10.47
CA SER A 379 14.57 9.92 -9.02
C SER A 379 14.30 11.30 -8.46
N GLU A 380 13.72 11.31 -7.26
CA GLU A 380 13.54 12.54 -6.49
C GLU A 380 14.88 13.27 -6.35
N ARG A 381 14.87 14.58 -6.60
CA ARG A 381 16.04 15.49 -6.62
C ARG A 381 17.11 15.23 -7.68
N ALA A 382 17.05 14.14 -8.44
CA ALA A 382 18.05 13.86 -9.47
C ALA A 382 18.06 14.90 -10.61
N SER A 383 16.93 15.59 -10.82
CA SER A 383 16.84 16.65 -11.84
C SER A 383 17.40 18.00 -11.37
N GLY A 384 17.78 18.14 -10.09
CA GLY A 384 17.91 19.44 -9.42
C GLY A 384 19.27 19.78 -8.79
N THR A 385 20.23 18.86 -8.68
CA THR A 385 21.54 19.15 -8.03
C THR A 385 22.33 20.28 -8.71
N ILE A 386 22.04 20.57 -9.98
CA ILE A 386 22.66 21.66 -10.76
C ILE A 386 21.80 22.95 -10.74
N PHE A 387 20.57 22.92 -10.21
CA PHE A 387 19.51 23.86 -10.57
C PHE A 387 18.74 24.51 -9.40
N PHE A 388 19.30 24.54 -8.18
CA PHE A 388 18.72 25.29 -7.04
C PHE A 388 18.44 26.79 -7.33
N SER A 389 18.84 27.32 -8.49
CA SER A 389 18.64 28.71 -8.90
C SER A 389 17.85 28.92 -10.19
N SER A 390 17.41 27.88 -10.92
CA SER A 390 16.73 28.07 -12.21
C SER A 390 15.20 28.02 -12.08
N ASP A 391 14.53 28.83 -12.89
CA ASP A 391 13.08 28.80 -13.06
C ASP A 391 12.61 27.40 -13.50
N SER A 392 11.65 26.83 -12.78
CA SER A 392 11.04 25.55 -13.12
C SER A 392 10.53 25.52 -14.57
N GLU A 393 10.06 26.66 -15.08
CA GLU A 393 9.60 26.79 -16.46
C GLU A 393 10.72 26.59 -17.48
N ASP A 394 11.94 27.04 -17.17
CA ASP A 394 13.09 26.86 -18.06
C ASP A 394 13.49 25.38 -18.16
N ILE A 395 13.44 24.65 -17.04
CA ILE A 395 13.69 23.21 -17.01
C ILE A 395 12.63 22.48 -17.85
N ILE A 396 11.35 22.76 -17.61
CA ILE A 396 10.23 22.13 -18.34
C ILE A 396 10.36 22.43 -19.84
N ARG A 397 10.61 23.68 -20.21
CA ARG A 397 10.78 24.11 -21.62
C ARG A 397 11.95 23.39 -22.29
N ARG A 398 13.06 23.20 -21.57
CA ARG A 398 14.23 22.46 -22.05
C ARG A 398 13.90 20.99 -22.33
N TYR A 399 13.22 20.29 -21.41
CA TYR A 399 12.81 18.89 -21.62
C TYR A 399 11.71 18.73 -22.67
N SER A 400 10.73 19.63 -22.72
CA SER A 400 9.72 19.67 -23.79
C SER A 400 10.37 19.86 -25.16
N SER A 401 11.37 20.74 -25.28
CA SER A 401 12.14 20.93 -26.52
C SER A 401 12.93 19.68 -26.92
N LEU A 402 13.51 18.96 -25.94
CA LEU A 402 14.18 17.69 -26.17
C LEU A 402 13.20 16.63 -26.69
N LEU A 403 12.03 16.50 -26.07
CA LEU A 403 10.96 15.57 -26.49
C LEU A 403 10.43 15.90 -27.88
N GLN A 404 10.21 17.19 -28.18
CA GLN A 404 9.81 17.64 -29.52
C GLN A 404 10.87 17.31 -30.58
N SER A 405 12.16 17.47 -30.23
CA SER A 405 13.27 17.10 -31.12
C SER A 405 13.33 15.59 -31.34
N ASN A 406 13.12 14.79 -30.30
CA ASN A 406 13.07 13.33 -30.40
C ASN A 406 11.90 12.86 -31.28
N PHE A 407 10.72 13.45 -31.11
CA PHE A 407 9.54 13.16 -31.91
C PHE A 407 9.75 13.43 -33.41
N VAL A 408 10.37 14.57 -33.75
CA VAL A 408 10.65 14.94 -35.15
C VAL A 408 11.70 14.04 -35.79
N ASN A 409 12.71 13.64 -35.02
CA ASN A 409 13.83 12.83 -35.51
C ASN A 409 13.55 11.32 -35.51
N SER A 410 12.57 10.86 -34.72
CA SER A 410 12.12 9.47 -34.72
C SER A 410 11.43 9.15 -36.05
N SER A 411 11.87 8.09 -36.74
CA SER A 411 11.23 7.61 -37.97
C SER A 411 9.75 7.30 -37.80
N ASN A 412 9.33 6.96 -36.58
CA ASN A 412 7.98 6.54 -36.24
C ASN A 412 7.16 7.63 -35.51
N ARG A 413 7.72 8.84 -35.33
CA ARG A 413 7.06 9.92 -34.58
C ARG A 413 6.56 9.45 -33.20
N THR A 414 7.48 8.85 -32.43
CA THR A 414 7.17 8.29 -31.12
C THR A 414 6.99 9.42 -30.08
N GLU A 415 5.82 9.48 -29.46
CA GLU A 415 5.54 10.28 -28.28
C GLU A 415 6.20 9.66 -27.05
N ALA A 416 6.90 10.50 -26.28
CA ALA A 416 7.56 10.09 -25.06
C ALA A 416 7.28 11.12 -23.95
N VAL A 417 7.39 10.65 -22.71
CA VAL A 417 7.23 11.48 -21.51
C VAL A 417 8.46 11.39 -20.64
N VAL A 418 8.75 12.48 -19.93
CA VAL A 418 9.78 12.53 -18.90
C VAL A 418 9.14 12.93 -17.58
N VAL A 419 9.40 12.16 -16.53
CA VAL A 419 9.02 12.49 -15.16
C VAL A 419 10.21 13.17 -14.49
N LEU A 420 10.03 14.43 -14.12
CA LEU A 420 11.02 15.25 -13.44
C LEU A 420 10.64 15.40 -11.97
N SER A 421 11.65 15.31 -11.09
CA SER A 421 11.50 15.69 -9.69
C SER A 421 12.70 16.49 -9.20
N PHE A 422 12.46 17.67 -8.63
CA PHE A 422 13.48 18.61 -8.15
C PHE A 422 12.92 19.58 -7.12
N VAL A 423 13.80 20.20 -6.33
CA VAL A 423 13.42 21.27 -5.39
C VAL A 423 13.49 22.61 -6.12
N GLY A 424 12.38 23.34 -6.14
CA GLY A 424 12.29 24.67 -6.76
C GLY A 424 12.87 25.78 -5.89
N ALA A 425 12.99 26.98 -6.45
CA ALA A 425 13.41 28.19 -5.71
C ALA A 425 12.43 28.59 -4.59
N ASP A 426 11.20 28.09 -4.64
CA ASP A 426 10.19 28.25 -3.59
C ASP A 426 10.30 27.18 -2.48
N TYR A 427 11.40 26.43 -2.48
CA TYR A 427 11.69 25.34 -1.55
C TYR A 427 10.65 24.20 -1.56
N LYS A 428 9.81 24.11 -2.60
CA LYS A 428 8.93 22.94 -2.78
C LYS A 428 9.63 21.85 -3.57
N SER A 429 9.41 20.60 -3.19
CA SER A 429 9.78 19.45 -4.02
C SER A 429 8.71 19.25 -5.10
N TRP A 430 9.03 19.56 -6.34
CA TRP A 430 8.12 19.50 -7.47
C TRP A 430 8.22 18.16 -8.19
N TYR A 431 7.07 17.73 -8.72
CA TYR A 431 6.92 16.63 -9.67
C TYR A 431 6.33 17.22 -10.95
N HIS A 432 6.94 16.93 -12.09
CA HIS A 432 6.40 17.27 -13.40
C HIS A 432 6.36 16.04 -14.30
N LEU A 433 5.19 15.78 -14.88
CA LEU A 433 5.06 14.91 -16.05
C LEU A 433 5.17 15.80 -17.29
N VAL A 434 6.26 15.67 -18.04
CA VAL A 434 6.56 16.53 -19.19
C VAL A 434 6.38 15.74 -20.48
N SER A 435 5.62 16.31 -21.41
CA SER A 435 5.52 15.87 -22.81
C SER A 435 6.20 16.89 -23.73
N ARG A 436 6.16 16.65 -25.04
CA ARG A 436 6.59 17.67 -26.02
C ARG A 436 5.74 18.95 -25.99
N HIS A 437 4.52 18.89 -25.46
CA HIS A 437 3.62 20.05 -25.33
C HIS A 437 3.88 20.90 -24.09
N GLY A 438 4.70 20.43 -23.15
CA GLY A 438 4.99 21.11 -21.89
C GLY A 438 4.70 20.21 -20.69
N SER A 439 4.34 20.82 -19.55
CA SER A 439 3.95 20.08 -18.35
C SER A 439 2.50 19.60 -18.51
N GLU A 440 2.29 18.29 -18.55
CA GLU A 440 0.98 17.64 -18.56
C GLU A 440 0.41 17.50 -17.15
N MET A 441 1.30 17.30 -16.17
CA MET A 441 1.00 17.32 -14.75
C MET A 441 2.08 18.08 -14.02
N SER A 442 1.70 18.89 -13.05
CA SER A 442 2.61 19.50 -12.08
C SER A 442 1.98 19.44 -10.71
N TYR A 443 2.72 18.95 -9.73
CA TYR A 443 2.28 18.95 -8.34
C TYR A 443 3.49 19.06 -7.41
N ALA A 444 3.32 19.69 -6.25
CA ALA A 444 4.37 19.80 -5.23
C ALA A 444 4.10 18.80 -4.09
N LYS A 445 5.17 18.21 -3.54
CA LYS A 445 5.11 17.21 -2.47
C LYS A 445 4.29 17.71 -1.28
N ASN A 446 3.22 17.02 -0.94
CA ASN A 446 2.29 17.48 0.11
C ASN A 446 2.75 17.08 1.51
N HIS A 447 3.48 15.98 1.64
CA HIS A 447 3.99 15.47 2.90
C HIS A 447 5.51 15.35 2.85
N PRO A 448 6.25 16.46 3.06
CA PRO A 448 7.68 16.39 3.34
C PRO A 448 7.93 15.46 4.52
N VAL A 449 9.01 14.70 4.48
CA VAL A 449 9.30 13.72 5.52
C VAL A 449 9.59 14.47 6.83
N PRO A 450 8.84 14.21 7.91
CA PRO A 450 9.03 14.90 9.17
C PRO A 450 10.48 14.77 9.66
N PHE A 451 11.03 15.88 10.16
CA PHE A 451 12.39 16.01 10.70
C PHE A 451 13.54 15.89 9.69
N VAL A 452 13.33 15.27 8.52
CA VAL A 452 14.36 15.13 7.48
C VAL A 452 14.29 16.26 6.46
N GLU A 453 13.08 16.64 6.06
CA GLU A 453 12.83 17.67 5.05
C GLU A 453 12.26 18.92 5.71
N THR A 454 12.93 19.41 6.75
CA THR A 454 12.49 20.60 7.52
C THR A 454 12.56 21.91 6.74
N ASP A 455 13.30 21.91 5.65
CA ASP A 455 13.48 23.02 4.72
C ASP A 455 12.55 22.94 3.49
N ILE A 456 11.84 21.82 3.29
CA ILE A 456 10.93 21.66 2.16
C ILE A 456 9.55 22.19 2.52
N VAL A 457 9.06 23.14 1.72
CA VAL A 457 7.71 23.68 1.83
C VAL A 457 6.71 22.68 1.25
N ALA A 458 5.71 22.32 2.05
CA ALA A 458 4.65 21.42 1.60
C ALA A 458 3.79 22.04 0.48
N GLY A 459 3.47 21.23 -0.52
CA GLY A 459 2.44 21.50 -1.51
C GLY A 459 1.04 21.54 -0.89
N THR A 460 0.10 22.12 -1.62
CA THR A 460 -1.31 22.25 -1.19
C THR A 460 -2.29 21.52 -2.10
N SER A 461 -1.84 21.03 -3.25
CA SER A 461 -2.69 20.41 -4.27
C SER A 461 -2.37 18.91 -4.35
N PRO A 462 -3.37 18.02 -4.38
CA PRO A 462 -3.12 16.60 -4.54
C PRO A 462 -2.62 16.28 -5.96
N PRO A 463 -1.98 15.12 -6.18
CA PRO A 463 -1.72 14.63 -7.53
C PRO A 463 -3.05 14.38 -8.27
N TYR A 464 -3.03 14.47 -9.59
CA TYR A 464 -4.21 14.27 -10.43
C TYR A 464 -3.87 13.43 -11.66
N VAL A 465 -4.90 12.86 -12.28
CA VAL A 465 -4.72 12.03 -13.47
C VAL A 465 -4.64 12.90 -14.72
N ALA A 466 -3.52 12.82 -15.43
CA ALA A 466 -3.32 13.41 -16.75
C ALA A 466 -3.59 12.36 -17.85
N SER A 467 -4.12 12.81 -18.99
CA SER A 467 -4.34 11.95 -20.16
C SER A 467 -3.25 12.25 -21.18
N VAL A 468 -2.34 11.30 -21.42
CA VAL A 468 -1.13 11.54 -22.21
C VAL A 468 -0.94 10.46 -23.26
N VAL A 469 -0.60 10.86 -24.49
CA VAL A 469 -0.25 9.92 -25.56
C VAL A 469 1.20 9.47 -25.36
N ILE A 470 1.43 8.16 -25.29
CA ILE A 470 2.76 7.55 -25.14
C ILE A 470 2.93 6.49 -26.22
N GLY A 471 4.08 6.47 -26.88
CA GLY A 471 4.37 5.54 -27.98
C GLY A 471 3.96 6.11 -29.34
N ASN A 472 3.18 5.38 -30.13
CA ASN A 472 2.78 5.86 -31.45
C ASN A 472 1.82 7.06 -31.33
N VAL A 473 1.92 8.07 -32.21
CA VAL A 473 1.01 9.24 -32.21
C VAL A 473 -0.47 8.86 -32.41
N TYR A 474 -0.72 7.67 -32.97
CA TYR A 474 -2.07 7.12 -33.15
C TYR A 474 -2.53 6.24 -31.98
N SER A 475 -1.71 6.08 -30.94
CA SER A 475 -2.10 5.38 -29.72
C SER A 475 -3.19 6.17 -28.99
N GLU A 476 -4.05 5.45 -28.29
CA GLU A 476 -4.99 6.08 -27.37
C GLU A 476 -4.24 6.74 -26.20
N PRO A 477 -4.73 7.88 -25.69
CA PRO A 477 -4.17 8.48 -24.49
C PRO A 477 -4.24 7.53 -23.29
N VAL A 478 -3.15 7.46 -22.53
CA VAL A 478 -3.01 6.70 -21.30
C VAL A 478 -3.32 7.61 -20.11
N ALA A 479 -4.06 7.12 -19.13
CA ALA A 479 -4.24 7.84 -17.88
C ALA A 479 -2.96 7.68 -17.02
N VAL A 480 -2.26 8.77 -16.74
CA VAL A 480 -1.00 8.78 -16.00
C VAL A 480 -1.13 9.69 -14.78
N SER A 481 -0.61 9.24 -13.64
CA SER A 481 -0.45 10.05 -12.44
C SER A 481 0.87 9.67 -11.75
N GLY A 482 1.24 10.38 -10.69
CA GLY A 482 2.42 10.04 -9.92
C GLY A 482 2.42 10.64 -8.52
N SER A 483 3.47 10.30 -7.78
CA SER A 483 3.76 10.86 -6.46
C SER A 483 5.28 10.92 -6.22
N ILE A 484 5.67 11.62 -5.16
CA ILE A 484 7.02 11.82 -4.70
C ILE A 484 7.17 11.11 -3.36
N CYS A 485 7.91 10.01 -3.35
CA CYS A 485 8.41 9.37 -2.14
C CYS A 485 7.30 9.14 -1.11
N PHE A 486 7.43 9.83 0.02
CA PHE A 486 6.59 9.70 1.20
C PHE A 486 5.11 10.04 0.95
N ASP A 487 4.78 10.85 -0.06
CA ASP A 487 3.37 11.12 -0.43
C ASP A 487 2.58 9.83 -0.70
N THR A 488 3.26 8.79 -1.20
CA THR A 488 2.64 7.51 -1.55
C THR A 488 2.13 6.73 -0.33
N ASP A 489 2.66 7.03 0.85
CA ASP A 489 2.23 6.44 2.12
C ASP A 489 0.95 7.09 2.66
N PHE A 490 0.40 8.12 2.02
CA PHE A 490 -0.84 8.78 2.45
C PHE A 490 -2.02 8.33 1.55
N PRO A 491 -2.88 7.40 2.02
CA PRO A 491 -3.92 6.82 1.17
C PRO A 491 -4.95 7.85 0.69
N LEU A 492 -5.25 8.86 1.52
CA LEU A 492 -6.18 9.92 1.13
C LEU A 492 -5.61 10.77 -0.02
N LEU A 493 -4.30 11.01 -0.02
CA LEU A 493 -3.63 11.76 -1.08
C LEU A 493 -3.59 10.95 -2.38
N THR A 494 -3.17 9.70 -2.31
CA THR A 494 -3.00 8.83 -3.48
C THR A 494 -4.33 8.40 -4.13
N ARG A 495 -5.44 8.42 -3.39
CA ARG A 495 -6.78 8.24 -3.99
C ARG A 495 -7.14 9.29 -5.04
N HIS A 496 -6.54 10.48 -5.01
CA HIS A 496 -6.75 11.46 -6.08
C HIS A 496 -6.14 11.03 -7.42
N ALA A 497 -5.17 10.11 -7.38
CA ALA A 497 -4.60 9.47 -8.56
C ALA A 497 -5.41 8.25 -9.03
N ALA A 498 -6.42 7.80 -8.27
CA ALA A 498 -7.21 6.62 -8.62
C ALA A 498 -7.83 6.79 -10.02
N GLY A 499 -7.75 5.73 -10.83
CA GLY A 499 -8.15 5.75 -12.23
C GLY A 499 -7.02 6.01 -13.22
N ALA A 500 -5.80 6.30 -12.77
CA ALA A 500 -4.62 6.23 -13.61
C ALA A 500 -4.33 4.77 -14.03
N ASP A 501 -3.94 4.55 -15.29
CA ASP A 501 -3.42 3.29 -15.78
C ASP A 501 -1.97 3.09 -15.32
N LEU A 502 -1.17 4.17 -15.40
CA LEU A 502 0.21 4.22 -14.95
C LEU A 502 0.37 5.18 -13.76
N PHE A 503 0.96 4.69 -12.69
CA PHE A 503 1.35 5.45 -11.52
C PHE A 503 2.87 5.51 -11.42
N LEU A 504 3.44 6.64 -11.82
CA LEU A 504 4.88 6.86 -11.94
C LEU A 504 5.39 7.57 -10.69
N GLU A 505 6.08 6.84 -9.82
CA GLU A 505 6.57 7.34 -8.54
C GLU A 505 8.07 7.66 -8.60
N THR A 506 8.45 8.79 -8.03
CA THR A 506 9.85 9.21 -7.90
C THR A 506 10.24 9.27 -6.43
N SER A 507 11.39 8.75 -6.03
CA SER A 507 11.82 8.86 -4.63
C SER A 507 13.32 8.91 -4.40
N GLU A 508 13.69 9.47 -3.26
CA GLU A 508 15.01 9.41 -2.65
C GLU A 508 14.84 8.59 -1.38
N THR A 509 14.82 7.26 -1.52
CA THR A 509 14.49 6.39 -0.40
C THR A 509 15.73 5.94 0.33
N TRP A 510 15.77 6.14 1.65
CA TRP A 510 16.93 5.79 2.47
C TRP A 510 17.03 4.27 2.71
N ALA A 511 18.27 3.79 2.84
CA ALA A 511 18.67 2.38 2.90
C ALA A 511 17.59 1.41 3.46
N ASN A 512 17.43 1.38 4.78
CA ASN A 512 16.65 0.34 5.48
C ASN A 512 15.14 0.43 5.26
N ILE A 513 14.60 1.59 4.88
CA ILE A 513 13.14 1.76 4.65
C ILE A 513 12.73 1.41 3.22
N GLY A 514 13.65 1.39 2.26
CA GLY A 514 13.36 1.22 0.84
C GLY A 514 12.46 0.03 0.51
N TRP A 515 12.72 -1.11 1.14
CA TRP A 515 11.91 -2.31 0.91
C TRP A 515 10.49 -2.18 1.45
N GLN A 516 10.32 -1.65 2.67
CA GLN A 516 8.99 -1.48 3.27
C GLN A 516 8.18 -0.38 2.58
N HIS A 517 8.82 0.74 2.21
CA HIS A 517 8.21 1.75 1.34
C HIS A 517 7.69 1.12 0.06
N LEU A 518 8.52 0.33 -0.65
CA LEU A 518 8.09 -0.37 -1.85
C LEU A 518 6.87 -1.26 -1.60
N GLN A 519 6.86 -2.03 -0.50
CA GLN A 519 5.71 -2.87 -0.17
C GLN A 519 4.44 -2.04 0.09
N GLY A 520 4.56 -0.93 0.82
CA GLY A 520 3.47 0.00 1.05
C GLY A 520 2.92 0.61 -0.24
N HIS A 521 3.82 1.06 -1.11
CA HIS A 521 3.47 1.66 -2.40
C HIS A 521 2.81 0.64 -3.33
N ARG A 522 3.23 -0.63 -3.28
CA ARG A 522 2.57 -1.73 -3.99
C ARG A 522 1.14 -1.93 -3.51
N VAL A 523 0.89 -1.86 -2.19
CA VAL A 523 -0.47 -1.91 -1.64
C VAL A 523 -1.29 -0.72 -2.15
N THR A 524 -0.73 0.50 -2.12
CA THR A 524 -1.37 1.70 -2.68
C THR A 524 -1.78 1.51 -4.14
N ALA A 525 -0.88 0.98 -4.97
CA ALA A 525 -1.16 0.76 -6.39
C ALA A 525 -2.29 -0.26 -6.60
N VAL A 526 -2.29 -1.34 -5.82
CA VAL A 526 -3.34 -2.37 -5.85
C VAL A 526 -4.69 -1.82 -5.39
N GLU A 527 -4.73 -1.05 -4.30
CA GLU A 527 -5.95 -0.41 -3.82
C GLU A 527 -6.58 0.54 -4.84
N ASN A 528 -5.74 1.24 -5.62
CA ASN A 528 -6.20 2.21 -6.61
C ASN A 528 -6.35 1.61 -8.03
N GLY A 529 -6.02 0.33 -8.23
CA GLY A 529 -6.11 -0.35 -9.53
C GLY A 529 -5.12 0.17 -10.58
N GLN A 530 -3.89 0.53 -10.17
CA GLN A 530 -2.90 1.21 -11.01
C GLN A 530 -1.65 0.35 -11.23
N THR A 531 -0.98 0.50 -12.38
CA THR A 531 0.37 -0.06 -12.59
C THR A 531 1.43 0.87 -12.02
N LEU A 532 2.14 0.43 -10.99
CA LEU A 532 3.22 1.18 -10.33
C LEU A 532 4.54 0.99 -11.08
N VAL A 533 5.12 2.12 -11.49
CA VAL A 533 6.54 2.21 -11.85
C VAL A 533 7.19 3.13 -10.84
N LYS A 534 8.08 2.57 -10.03
CA LYS A 534 8.80 3.31 -8.99
C LYS A 534 10.25 3.49 -9.41
N ASN A 535 10.69 4.74 -9.56
CA ASN A 535 12.10 5.06 -9.63
C ASN A 535 12.57 5.62 -8.28
N PHE A 536 13.62 5.03 -7.73
CA PHE A 536 14.18 5.49 -6.47
C PHE A 536 15.71 5.54 -6.53
N TYR A 537 16.28 6.51 -5.83
CA TYR A 537 17.70 6.55 -5.52
C TYR A 537 17.92 6.32 -4.03
N GLY A 538 18.93 5.51 -3.69
CA GLY A 538 19.31 5.20 -2.32
C GLY A 538 20.39 4.13 -2.29
N ALA A 539 21.46 4.37 -1.53
CA ALA A 539 22.47 3.35 -1.27
C ALA A 539 21.84 2.26 -0.39
N TYR A 540 21.45 1.14 -0.99
CA TYR A 540 21.31 -0.10 -0.24
C TYR A 540 22.73 -0.54 0.14
N GLY A 541 23.07 -0.39 1.42
CA GLY A 541 24.28 -0.97 2.01
C GLY A 541 24.20 -2.48 2.11
#